data_AF-A0A2A6FND4-F1
#
_entry.id   AF-A0A2A6FND4-F1
#
_cell.length_a   1.000
_cell.length_b   1.000
_cell.length_c   1.000
_cell.angle_alpha   90.00
_cell.angle_beta   90.00
_cell.angle_gamma   90.00
#
_symmetry.space_group_name_H-M   'P 1'
#
loop_
_entity.id
_entity.type
_entity.pdbx_description
1 polymer ?
#
loop_
_entity_poly.entity_id
_entity_poly.type
_entity_poly.pdbx_seq_one_letter_code
_entity_poly.pdbx_strand_id
1 'polypeptide(L)'
;MLAQMDIDRGARLTGTATASGQAPTPAGGTTPARTVSEGSSSGVVTVAQTPELSVVKSAAPATVSRVGESVSYSFVVANTGNVTMSDIRVVDELAGSALNVTCPTRSLAPGGTLTCTAAAYAVTQADVDRGRIASAARASGQAPTPTGGAVPARTVSEGSSSGVVTVTQTRGLSVVRSAAPVTASRAGDRVSYSFVVTNTGNVTMSDVRVVDELVAPAGPALNVTCPTQSLAPGATLTCTAAGPYVVKQADVDRGRVESRAVASGQGPTPAGGTAPERTVSEGSSSGTVTIAHTPGLSVVKSATSATVSRAGERVSYSYVVTNTGNVTMSAIRVVDDMAGLDATCQAVDQPLAPNGTLTCTAGPYVVTQADID
;
A
#
# COMPACT_ATOMS: atom_id res chain seq x y z
N MET A 1 -4.41 -56.32 -35.70
CA MET A 1 -4.09 -55.19 -34.81
C MET A 1 -4.21 -53.94 -35.66
N LEU A 2 -5.02 -52.96 -35.26
CA LEU A 2 -5.12 -51.68 -35.97
C LEU A 2 -3.84 -50.87 -35.71
N ALA A 3 -3.26 -50.27 -36.75
CA ALA A 3 -2.19 -49.30 -36.59
C ALA A 3 -2.77 -47.91 -36.26
N GLN A 4 -1.98 -47.02 -35.66
CA GLN A 4 -2.44 -45.65 -35.37
C GLN A 4 -2.90 -44.91 -36.63
N MET A 5 -2.25 -45.18 -37.76
CA MET A 5 -2.67 -44.63 -39.07
C MET A 5 -4.08 -45.06 -39.47
N ASP A 6 -4.54 -46.25 -39.04
CA ASP A 6 -5.90 -46.73 -39.31
C ASP A 6 -6.92 -45.95 -38.46
N ILE A 7 -6.59 -45.65 -37.20
CA ILE A 7 -7.42 -44.85 -36.30
C ILE A 7 -7.50 -43.40 -36.78
N ASP A 8 -6.36 -42.81 -37.15
CA ASP A 8 -6.25 -41.44 -37.68
C ASP A 8 -7.01 -41.27 -38.99
N ARG A 9 -7.13 -42.33 -39.81
CA ARG A 9 -7.93 -42.33 -41.04
C ARG A 9 -9.42 -42.61 -40.81
N GLY A 10 -9.83 -42.96 -39.59
CA GLY A 10 -11.20 -43.40 -39.29
C GLY A 10 -11.53 -44.68 -40.05
N ALA A 11 -10.61 -45.66 -40.01
CA ALA A 11 -10.68 -46.86 -40.85
C ALA A 11 -12.02 -47.59 -40.73
N ARG A 12 -12.44 -48.14 -41.87
CA ARG A 12 -13.56 -49.07 -41.99
C ARG A 12 -13.00 -50.47 -42.14
N LEU A 13 -13.17 -51.30 -41.12
CA LEU A 13 -12.83 -52.72 -41.20
C LEU A 13 -13.99 -53.44 -41.89
N THR A 14 -13.75 -53.91 -43.10
CA THR A 14 -14.72 -54.70 -43.88
C THR A 14 -14.41 -56.18 -43.72
N GLY A 15 -15.38 -56.96 -43.25
CA GLY A 15 -15.30 -58.43 -43.23
C GLY A 15 -16.34 -59.03 -44.16
N THR A 16 -15.94 -59.96 -45.02
CA THR A 16 -16.84 -60.70 -45.91
C THR A 16 -16.91 -62.17 -45.49
N ALA A 17 -18.11 -62.69 -45.28
CA ALA A 17 -18.33 -64.09 -44.95
C ALA A 17 -19.05 -64.81 -46.10
N THR A 18 -18.56 -66.01 -46.42
CA THR A 18 -19.16 -66.97 -47.36
C THR A 18 -19.26 -68.32 -46.69
N ALA A 19 -20.44 -68.95 -46.73
CA ALA A 19 -20.63 -70.30 -46.20
C ALA A 19 -20.34 -71.35 -47.26
N SER A 20 -19.80 -72.51 -46.87
CA SER A 20 -19.73 -73.69 -47.73
C SER A 20 -20.07 -74.96 -46.95
N GLY A 21 -20.71 -75.91 -47.61
CA GLY A 21 -21.14 -77.17 -47.02
C GLY A 21 -21.08 -78.32 -48.02
N GLN A 22 -21.01 -79.54 -47.51
CA GLN A 22 -21.03 -80.75 -48.32
C GLN A 22 -22.14 -81.65 -47.80
N ALA A 23 -23.04 -82.09 -48.69
CA ALA A 23 -24.13 -82.96 -48.31
C ALA A 23 -23.62 -84.35 -47.92
N PRO A 24 -24.36 -85.12 -47.08
CA PRO A 24 -23.99 -86.50 -46.76
C PRO A 24 -23.94 -87.37 -48.01
N THR A 25 -23.01 -88.32 -48.09
CA THR A 25 -22.93 -89.27 -49.21
C THR A 25 -24.10 -90.24 -49.18
N PRO A 26 -24.91 -90.34 -50.25
CA PRO A 26 -25.97 -91.35 -50.33
C PRO A 26 -25.41 -92.77 -50.31
N ALA A 27 -26.10 -93.73 -49.70
CA ALA A 27 -25.66 -95.12 -49.63
C ALA A 27 -25.56 -95.73 -51.06
N GLY A 28 -24.35 -96.14 -51.45
CA GLY A 28 -24.04 -96.65 -52.79
C GLY A 28 -23.69 -95.59 -53.84
N GLY A 29 -23.65 -94.30 -53.47
CA GLY A 29 -23.31 -93.19 -54.37
C GLY A 29 -21.91 -92.61 -54.15
N THR A 30 -21.48 -91.71 -55.03
CA THR A 30 -20.24 -90.93 -54.88
C THR A 30 -20.46 -89.72 -53.98
N THR A 31 -19.44 -89.33 -53.20
CA THR A 31 -19.50 -88.18 -52.31
C THR A 31 -19.87 -86.89 -53.07
N PRO A 32 -20.89 -86.13 -52.63
CA PRO A 32 -21.29 -84.89 -53.29
C PRO A 32 -20.18 -83.83 -53.29
N ALA A 33 -20.18 -82.95 -54.29
CA ALA A 33 -19.29 -81.79 -54.32
C ALA A 33 -19.63 -80.80 -53.19
N ARG A 34 -18.62 -80.05 -52.72
CA ARG A 34 -18.81 -78.99 -51.73
C ARG A 34 -19.47 -77.79 -52.40
N THR A 35 -20.64 -77.39 -51.93
CA THR A 35 -21.36 -76.21 -52.42
C THR A 35 -20.93 -74.99 -51.59
N VAL A 36 -20.65 -73.88 -52.27
CA VAL A 36 -20.39 -72.58 -51.66
C VAL A 36 -21.63 -71.71 -51.87
N SER A 37 -21.97 -70.86 -50.90
CA SER A 37 -23.08 -69.91 -51.01
C SER A 37 -22.90 -69.00 -52.23
N GLU A 38 -24.00 -68.73 -52.94
CA GLU A 38 -24.01 -67.88 -54.15
C GLU A 38 -23.81 -66.38 -53.84
N GLY A 39 -23.73 -66.01 -52.56
CA GLY A 39 -23.49 -64.64 -52.12
C GLY A 39 -22.55 -64.56 -50.92
N SER A 40 -21.97 -63.38 -50.76
CA SER A 40 -21.23 -63.00 -49.55
C SER A 40 -22.01 -61.96 -48.77
N SER A 41 -21.96 -62.02 -47.44
CA SER A 41 -22.42 -60.93 -46.57
C SER A 41 -21.22 -60.11 -46.09
N SER A 42 -21.31 -58.79 -46.15
CA SER A 42 -20.27 -57.88 -45.67
C SER A 42 -20.72 -57.13 -44.42
N GLY A 43 -19.89 -57.12 -43.38
CA GLY A 43 -20.01 -56.23 -42.24
C GLY A 43 -18.96 -55.11 -42.29
N VAL A 44 -19.33 -53.92 -41.83
CA VAL A 44 -18.40 -52.79 -41.67
C VAL A 44 -18.34 -52.40 -40.21
N VAL A 45 -17.12 -52.36 -39.66
CA VAL A 45 -16.85 -51.78 -38.34
C VAL A 45 -16.11 -50.46 -38.55
N THR A 46 -16.66 -49.36 -38.04
CA THR A 46 -16.03 -48.04 -38.07
C THR A 46 -15.26 -47.80 -36.78
N VAL A 47 -14.00 -47.36 -36.90
CA VAL A 47 -13.24 -46.88 -35.74
C VAL A 47 -13.64 -45.43 -35.45
N ALA A 48 -14.21 -45.18 -34.27
CA ALA A 48 -14.60 -43.83 -33.85
C ALA A 48 -13.36 -43.01 -33.46
N GLN A 49 -13.29 -41.78 -33.96
CA GLN A 49 -12.29 -40.80 -33.52
C GLN A 49 -12.83 -40.01 -32.33
N THR A 50 -12.06 -39.97 -31.25
CA THR A 50 -12.34 -39.22 -30.02
C THR A 50 -11.16 -38.28 -29.75
N PRO A 51 -11.05 -37.17 -30.49
CA PRO A 51 -9.97 -36.21 -30.29
C PRO A 51 -10.18 -35.44 -28.99
N GLU A 52 -9.14 -35.36 -28.16
CA GLU A 52 -9.21 -34.67 -26.87
C GLU A 52 -7.83 -34.13 -26.50
N LEU A 53 -7.80 -32.91 -25.96
CA LEU A 53 -6.59 -32.26 -25.47
C LEU A 53 -6.81 -31.82 -24.03
N SER A 54 -5.76 -31.92 -23.22
CA SER A 54 -5.68 -31.24 -21.93
C SER A 54 -4.46 -30.32 -21.90
N VAL A 55 -4.50 -29.30 -21.05
CA VAL A 55 -3.38 -28.40 -20.80
C VAL A 55 -3.22 -28.20 -19.31
N VAL A 56 -1.98 -28.23 -18.84
CA VAL A 56 -1.61 -27.90 -17.46
C VAL A 56 -0.64 -26.73 -17.49
N LYS A 57 -1.03 -25.65 -16.82
CA LYS A 57 -0.24 -24.44 -16.68
C LYS A 57 0.53 -24.47 -15.36
N SER A 58 1.79 -24.04 -15.40
CA SER A 58 2.63 -23.79 -14.23
C SER A 58 3.30 -22.43 -14.34
N ALA A 59 3.63 -21.84 -13.20
CA ALA A 59 4.30 -20.55 -13.08
C ALA A 59 5.43 -20.64 -12.05
N ALA A 60 6.57 -20.01 -12.35
CA ALA A 60 7.71 -19.95 -11.44
C ALA A 60 8.35 -18.54 -11.47
N PRO A 61 8.56 -17.90 -10.31
CA PRO A 61 8.16 -18.34 -8.97
C PRO A 61 6.63 -18.25 -8.75
N ALA A 62 6.11 -19.00 -7.76
CA ALA A 62 4.70 -18.94 -7.38
C ALA A 62 4.32 -17.68 -6.57
N THR A 63 5.34 -17.01 -6.01
CA THR A 63 5.20 -15.76 -5.26
C THR A 63 6.25 -14.75 -5.71
N VAL A 64 5.81 -13.51 -5.90
CA VAL A 64 6.62 -12.34 -6.23
C VAL A 64 6.26 -11.19 -5.29
N SER A 65 7.05 -10.13 -5.25
CA SER A 65 6.82 -8.99 -4.34
C SER A 65 7.21 -7.63 -4.92
N ARG A 66 7.90 -7.58 -6.07
CA ARG A 66 8.44 -6.33 -6.62
C ARG A 66 8.11 -6.20 -8.09
N VAL A 67 7.90 -4.95 -8.52
CA VAL A 67 7.82 -4.59 -9.95
C VAL A 67 9.11 -5.00 -10.64
N GLY A 68 8.99 -5.57 -11.84
CA GLY A 68 10.11 -6.03 -12.66
C GLY A 68 10.62 -7.43 -12.32
N GLU A 69 10.16 -8.07 -11.24
CA GLU A 69 10.40 -9.51 -11.06
C GLU A 69 9.82 -10.29 -12.23
N SER A 70 10.49 -11.39 -12.61
CA SER A 70 10.13 -12.17 -13.80
C SER A 70 9.43 -13.46 -13.40
N VAL A 71 8.27 -13.70 -14.01
CA VAL A 71 7.50 -14.95 -13.87
C VAL A 71 7.58 -15.72 -15.17
N SER A 72 8.11 -16.95 -15.11
CA SER A 72 8.14 -17.87 -16.24
C SER A 72 6.89 -18.76 -16.22
N TYR A 73 6.29 -18.95 -17.39
CA TYR A 73 5.13 -19.82 -17.57
C TYR A 73 5.48 -21.02 -18.45
N SER A 74 5.00 -22.20 -18.05
CA SER A 74 5.14 -23.46 -18.79
C SER A 74 3.79 -24.14 -18.94
N PHE A 75 3.53 -24.67 -20.13
CA PHE A 75 2.25 -25.26 -20.53
C PHE A 75 2.50 -26.69 -21.02
N VAL A 76 2.08 -27.67 -20.25
CA VAL A 76 2.13 -29.08 -20.64
C VAL A 76 0.81 -29.44 -21.32
N VAL A 77 0.85 -29.66 -22.63
CA VAL A 77 -0.30 -30.11 -23.42
C VAL A 77 -0.22 -31.63 -23.58
N ALA A 78 -1.31 -32.33 -23.31
CA ALA A 78 -1.42 -33.77 -23.49
C ALA A 78 -2.56 -34.11 -24.46
N ASN A 79 -2.33 -35.07 -25.34
CA ASN A 79 -3.37 -35.65 -26.17
C ASN A 79 -4.00 -36.83 -25.42
N THR A 80 -5.16 -36.58 -24.83
CA THR A 80 -5.95 -37.58 -24.09
C THR A 80 -6.90 -38.36 -25.00
N GLY A 81 -6.99 -37.97 -26.27
CA GLY A 81 -7.78 -38.64 -27.29
C GLY A 81 -7.06 -39.82 -27.96
N ASN A 82 -7.72 -40.40 -28.97
CA ASN A 82 -7.24 -41.59 -29.67
C ASN A 82 -6.67 -41.33 -31.08
N VAL A 83 -6.58 -40.08 -31.52
CA VAL A 83 -6.05 -39.68 -32.83
C VAL A 83 -4.86 -38.75 -32.71
N THR A 84 -3.94 -38.79 -33.68
CA THR A 84 -2.82 -37.85 -33.76
C THR A 84 -3.32 -36.43 -34.03
N MET A 85 -3.06 -35.49 -33.11
CA MET A 85 -3.48 -34.10 -33.23
C MET A 85 -2.41 -33.27 -33.95
N SER A 86 -2.83 -32.36 -34.83
CA SER A 86 -1.95 -31.47 -35.60
C SER A 86 -2.26 -29.99 -35.35
N ASP A 87 -1.44 -29.08 -35.87
CA ASP A 87 -1.53 -27.62 -35.65
C ASP A 87 -1.75 -27.25 -34.16
N ILE A 88 -1.04 -27.87 -33.22
CA ILE A 88 -1.20 -27.55 -31.79
C ILE A 88 -0.88 -26.07 -31.55
N ARG A 89 -1.80 -25.38 -30.84
CA ARG A 89 -1.68 -23.99 -30.39
C ARG A 89 -2.10 -23.87 -28.95
N VAL A 90 -1.39 -23.04 -28.18
CA VAL A 90 -1.77 -22.66 -26.83
C VAL A 90 -2.00 -21.15 -26.83
N VAL A 91 -3.15 -20.73 -26.29
CA VAL A 91 -3.48 -19.32 -26.06
C VAL A 91 -3.61 -19.14 -24.56
N ASP A 92 -3.00 -18.09 -24.02
CA ASP A 92 -3.02 -17.78 -22.60
C ASP A 92 -3.36 -16.31 -22.38
N GLU A 93 -4.45 -16.07 -21.64
CA GLU A 93 -4.92 -14.72 -21.31
C GLU A 93 -4.41 -14.32 -19.93
N LEU A 94 -3.50 -13.36 -19.90
CA LEU A 94 -2.86 -12.79 -18.73
C LEU A 94 -3.32 -11.35 -18.52
N ALA A 95 -4.07 -11.11 -17.45
CA ALA A 95 -4.56 -9.78 -17.07
C ALA A 95 -5.21 -8.98 -18.24
N GLY A 96 -5.88 -9.67 -19.17
CA GLY A 96 -6.51 -9.08 -20.35
C GLY A 96 -5.62 -8.94 -21.59
N SER A 97 -4.39 -9.45 -21.56
CA SER A 97 -3.46 -9.52 -22.70
C SER A 97 -3.05 -10.97 -23.00
N ALA A 98 -2.73 -11.29 -24.25
CA ALA A 98 -2.28 -12.64 -24.61
C ALA A 98 -0.77 -12.82 -24.37
N LEU A 99 -0.36 -13.91 -23.72
CA LEU A 99 1.04 -14.33 -23.72
C LEU A 99 1.42 -14.91 -25.10
N ASN A 100 2.62 -14.60 -25.56
CA ASN A 100 3.17 -15.20 -26.77
C ASN A 100 3.75 -16.59 -26.44
N VAL A 101 2.93 -17.63 -26.61
CA VAL A 101 3.29 -19.02 -26.31
C VAL A 101 3.90 -19.70 -27.54
N THR A 102 5.06 -20.32 -27.36
CA THR A 102 5.79 -21.08 -28.38
C THR A 102 5.84 -22.56 -27.99
N CYS A 103 5.49 -23.44 -28.93
CA CYS A 103 5.55 -24.89 -28.77
C CYS A 103 6.65 -25.47 -29.69
N PRO A 104 7.42 -26.47 -29.24
CA PRO A 104 8.53 -27.03 -30.01
C PRO A 104 8.06 -27.81 -31.26
N THR A 105 6.87 -28.39 -31.20
CA THR A 105 6.22 -29.08 -32.31
C THR A 105 4.75 -28.70 -32.37
N ARG A 106 4.11 -29.01 -33.50
CA ARG A 106 2.66 -28.82 -33.70
C ARG A 106 1.91 -30.14 -33.91
N SER A 107 2.54 -31.28 -33.65
CA SER A 107 1.94 -32.60 -33.80
C SER A 107 2.08 -33.39 -32.50
N LEU A 108 1.01 -34.07 -32.10
CA LEU A 108 0.96 -34.81 -30.84
C LEU A 108 0.21 -36.13 -31.02
N ALA A 109 0.93 -37.24 -30.96
CA ALA A 109 0.34 -38.58 -31.00
C ALA A 109 -0.53 -38.85 -29.75
N PRO A 110 -1.47 -39.81 -29.81
CA PRO A 110 -2.24 -40.22 -28.64
C PRO A 110 -1.35 -40.60 -27.46
N GLY A 111 -1.71 -40.13 -26.25
CA GLY A 111 -0.92 -40.30 -25.04
C GLY A 111 0.38 -39.48 -24.99
N GLY A 112 0.72 -38.77 -26.06
CA GLY A 112 1.88 -37.89 -26.10
C GLY A 112 1.67 -36.61 -25.29
N THR A 113 2.78 -36.06 -24.79
CA THR A 113 2.83 -34.75 -24.15
C THR A 113 3.80 -33.83 -24.87
N LEU A 114 3.54 -32.53 -24.84
CA LEU A 114 4.48 -31.51 -25.28
C LEU A 114 4.47 -30.33 -24.30
N THR A 115 5.61 -29.69 -24.13
CA THR A 115 5.76 -28.52 -23.26
C THR A 115 5.95 -27.28 -24.12
N CYS A 116 5.00 -26.35 -24.05
CA CYS A 116 5.14 -25.01 -24.61
C CYS A 116 5.62 -24.02 -23.54
N THR A 117 6.31 -22.97 -23.95
CA THR A 117 6.81 -21.91 -23.07
C THR A 117 6.41 -20.53 -23.60
N ALA A 118 6.38 -19.54 -22.72
CA ALA A 118 6.22 -18.13 -23.10
C ALA A 118 7.43 -17.32 -22.66
N ALA A 119 7.60 -16.12 -23.23
CA ALA A 119 8.52 -15.14 -22.68
C ALA A 119 8.17 -14.84 -21.22
N ALA A 120 9.19 -14.56 -20.40
CA ALA A 120 8.98 -14.23 -19.00
C ALA A 120 8.14 -12.96 -18.87
N TYR A 121 7.16 -12.99 -17.97
CA TYR A 121 6.31 -11.85 -17.66
C TYR A 121 6.94 -11.00 -16.56
N ALA A 122 7.14 -9.71 -16.83
CA ALA A 122 7.61 -8.76 -15.82
C ALA A 122 6.43 -8.27 -14.98
N VAL A 123 6.51 -8.45 -13.67
CA VAL A 123 5.51 -7.98 -12.70
C VAL A 123 5.33 -6.47 -12.85
N THR A 124 4.08 -6.02 -13.01
CA THR A 124 3.73 -4.60 -13.12
C THR A 124 3.25 -4.04 -11.79
N GLN A 125 3.19 -2.71 -11.64
CA GLN A 125 2.62 -2.09 -10.44
C GLN A 125 1.15 -2.48 -10.25
N ALA A 126 0.40 -2.63 -11.34
CA ALA A 126 -0.99 -3.06 -11.26
C ALA A 126 -1.13 -4.50 -10.71
N ASP A 127 -0.14 -5.36 -10.95
CA ASP A 127 -0.12 -6.71 -10.38
C ASP A 127 0.17 -6.68 -8.88
N VAL A 128 1.12 -5.84 -8.46
CA VAL A 128 1.41 -5.61 -7.03
C VAL A 128 0.19 -5.02 -6.32
N ASP A 129 -0.48 -4.04 -6.92
CA ASP A 129 -1.68 -3.42 -6.34
C ASP A 129 -2.87 -4.39 -6.30
N ARG A 130 -2.99 -5.32 -7.25
CA ARG A 130 -4.00 -6.40 -7.23
C ARG A 130 -3.67 -7.54 -6.27
N GLY A 131 -2.40 -7.69 -5.88
CA GLY A 131 -1.92 -8.76 -4.99
C GLY A 131 -1.83 -10.14 -5.64
N ARG A 132 -2.07 -10.25 -6.95
CA ARG A 132 -1.97 -11.51 -7.72
C ARG A 132 -1.83 -11.25 -9.21
N ILE A 133 -1.25 -12.23 -9.90
CA ILE A 133 -1.24 -12.34 -11.35
C ILE A 133 -2.03 -13.59 -11.71
N ALA A 134 -3.20 -13.39 -12.32
CA ALA A 134 -4.07 -14.46 -12.75
C ALA A 134 -4.00 -14.60 -14.27
N SER A 135 -3.95 -15.85 -14.73
CA SER A 135 -4.05 -16.15 -16.15
C SER A 135 -4.67 -17.52 -16.41
N ALA A 136 -5.31 -17.66 -17.57
CA ALA A 136 -5.96 -18.86 -18.06
C ALA A 136 -5.42 -19.28 -19.44
N ALA A 137 -4.98 -20.54 -19.57
CA ALA A 137 -4.49 -21.12 -20.81
C ALA A 137 -5.50 -22.10 -21.44
N ARG A 138 -5.63 -22.10 -22.76
CA ARG A 138 -6.36 -23.11 -23.54
C ARG A 138 -5.46 -23.70 -24.61
N ALA A 139 -5.47 -25.02 -24.75
CA ALA A 139 -4.82 -25.69 -25.88
C ALA A 139 -5.85 -26.02 -26.95
N SER A 140 -5.41 -26.00 -28.20
CA SER A 140 -6.25 -26.37 -29.34
C SER A 140 -5.45 -27.05 -30.44
N GLY A 141 -6.09 -27.93 -31.20
CA GLY A 141 -5.46 -28.67 -32.28
C GLY A 141 -6.48 -29.20 -33.28
N GLN A 142 -5.98 -29.66 -34.42
CA GLN A 142 -6.77 -30.21 -35.51
C GLN A 142 -6.65 -31.73 -35.54
N ALA A 143 -7.78 -32.40 -35.36
CA ALA A 143 -7.91 -33.85 -35.57
C ALA A 143 -7.84 -34.18 -37.07
N PRO A 144 -7.37 -35.39 -37.44
CA PRO A 144 -7.30 -35.81 -38.83
C PRO A 144 -8.70 -35.96 -39.44
N THR A 145 -8.81 -35.80 -40.75
CA THR A 145 -10.09 -35.97 -41.44
C THR A 145 -10.37 -37.46 -41.66
N PRO A 146 -11.47 -38.03 -41.15
CA PRO A 146 -11.81 -39.42 -41.39
C PRO A 146 -12.11 -39.67 -42.87
N THR A 147 -11.82 -40.87 -43.35
CA THR A 147 -11.97 -41.24 -44.76
C THR A 147 -13.45 -41.14 -45.18
N GLY A 148 -13.73 -40.30 -46.17
CA GLY A 148 -15.09 -40.04 -46.64
C GLY A 148 -15.94 -39.19 -45.68
N GLY A 149 -15.32 -38.54 -44.69
CA GLY A 149 -15.96 -37.62 -43.76
C GLY A 149 -15.54 -36.16 -43.98
N ALA A 150 -16.12 -35.27 -43.17
CA ALA A 150 -15.77 -33.84 -43.16
C ALA A 150 -14.57 -33.56 -42.24
N VAL A 151 -13.87 -32.45 -42.49
CA VAL A 151 -12.80 -31.96 -41.62
C VAL A 151 -13.40 -31.68 -40.24
N PRO A 152 -12.86 -32.28 -39.15
CA PRO A 152 -13.37 -32.02 -37.81
C PRO A 152 -13.22 -30.56 -37.41
N ALA A 153 -14.10 -30.07 -36.54
CA ALA A 153 -13.85 -28.81 -35.84
C ALA A 153 -12.55 -28.90 -35.04
N ARG A 154 -11.91 -27.76 -34.83
CA ARG A 154 -10.71 -27.68 -34.00
C ARG A 154 -11.06 -28.10 -32.57
N THR A 155 -10.37 -29.12 -32.07
CA THR A 155 -10.50 -29.54 -30.68
C THR A 155 -9.88 -28.48 -29.80
N VAL A 156 -10.59 -28.09 -28.75
CA VAL A 156 -10.13 -27.18 -27.71
C VAL A 156 -10.21 -27.93 -26.40
N SER A 157 -9.23 -27.75 -25.51
CA SER A 157 -9.28 -28.38 -24.18
C SER A 157 -10.53 -27.95 -23.41
N GLU A 158 -11.23 -28.91 -22.81
CA GLU A 158 -12.51 -28.75 -22.09
C GLU A 158 -12.42 -27.78 -20.90
N GLY A 159 -11.22 -27.56 -20.36
CA GLY A 159 -10.95 -26.58 -19.31
C GLY A 159 -9.76 -25.69 -19.66
N SER A 160 -9.85 -24.41 -19.31
CA SER A 160 -8.68 -23.55 -19.28
C SER A 160 -7.86 -23.85 -18.02
N SER A 161 -6.56 -24.09 -18.15
CA SER A 161 -5.70 -24.25 -16.99
C SER A 161 -5.36 -22.88 -16.40
N SER A 162 -5.73 -22.65 -15.15
CA SER A 162 -5.46 -21.40 -14.46
C SER A 162 -4.19 -21.49 -13.62
N GLY A 163 -3.31 -20.49 -13.76
CA GLY A 163 -2.20 -20.27 -12.85
C GLY A 163 -2.41 -18.97 -12.09
N VAL A 164 -2.26 -19.01 -10.77
CA VAL A 164 -2.25 -17.82 -9.91
C VAL A 164 -0.87 -17.68 -9.30
N VAL A 165 -0.21 -16.55 -9.59
CA VAL A 165 0.99 -16.14 -8.88
C VAL A 165 0.57 -15.12 -7.84
N THR A 166 0.93 -15.37 -6.58
CA THR A 166 0.64 -14.45 -5.48
C THR A 166 1.63 -13.30 -5.52
N VAL A 167 1.15 -12.07 -5.35
CA VAL A 167 2.03 -10.90 -5.19
C VAL A 167 1.94 -10.42 -3.75
N THR A 168 3.03 -10.59 -3.00
CA THR A 168 3.10 -10.16 -1.60
C THR A 168 2.98 -8.65 -1.53
N GLN A 169 2.01 -8.15 -0.76
CA GLN A 169 1.79 -6.72 -0.56
C GLN A 169 2.33 -6.28 0.80
N THR A 170 3.11 -5.20 0.80
CA THR A 170 3.58 -4.51 1.99
C THR A 170 3.11 -3.06 1.92
N ARG A 171 2.43 -2.63 2.99
CA ARG A 171 1.93 -1.27 3.13
C ARG A 171 2.81 -0.53 4.11
N GLY A 172 3.15 0.71 3.81
CA GLY A 172 4.00 1.51 4.66
C GLY A 172 3.96 2.98 4.30
N LEU A 173 3.90 3.82 5.33
CA LEU A 173 4.04 5.27 5.20
C LEU A 173 5.03 5.76 6.25
N SER A 174 5.81 6.77 5.91
CA SER A 174 6.56 7.58 6.88
C SER A 174 6.25 9.05 6.67
N VAL A 175 6.43 9.87 7.72
CA VAL A 175 6.26 11.31 7.65
C VAL A 175 7.42 12.01 8.34
N VAL A 176 7.98 13.02 7.67
CA VAL A 176 8.99 13.92 8.23
C VAL A 176 8.39 15.31 8.28
N ARG A 177 8.45 15.93 9.46
CA ARG A 177 7.95 17.27 9.72
C ARG A 177 9.12 18.25 9.73
N SER A 178 8.90 19.43 9.19
CA SER A 178 9.89 20.51 9.16
C SER A 178 9.22 21.82 9.51
N ALA A 179 9.98 22.68 10.21
CA ALA A 179 9.55 23.99 10.67
C ALA A 179 10.46 25.07 10.11
N ALA A 180 9.88 26.21 9.74
CA ALA A 180 10.62 27.38 9.31
C ALA A 180 9.98 28.64 9.89
N PRO A 181 10.67 29.41 10.75
CA PRO A 181 12.00 29.12 11.32
C PRO A 181 11.99 27.97 12.35
N VAL A 182 13.18 27.43 12.67
CA VAL A 182 13.37 26.43 13.75
C VAL A 182 13.54 27.06 15.14
N THR A 183 13.60 28.39 15.19
CA THR A 183 13.70 29.17 16.42
C THR A 183 12.65 30.29 16.42
N ALA A 184 12.10 30.59 17.59
CA ALA A 184 11.29 31.79 17.83
C ALA A 184 11.76 32.49 19.11
N SER A 185 11.26 33.71 19.36
CA SER A 185 11.75 34.57 20.45
C SER A 185 10.64 35.11 21.34
N ARG A 186 9.42 35.25 20.82
CA ARG A 186 8.29 35.85 21.54
C ARG A 186 6.96 35.32 21.05
N ALA A 187 5.92 35.55 21.84
CA ALA A 187 4.55 35.34 21.40
C ALA A 187 4.25 36.23 20.17
N GLY A 188 3.51 35.70 19.21
CA GLY A 188 3.20 36.36 17.94
C GLY A 188 4.15 36.03 16.78
N ASP A 189 5.32 35.43 17.06
CA ASP A 189 6.21 34.94 16.00
C ASP A 189 5.50 33.86 15.16
N ARG A 190 5.80 33.80 13.85
CA ARG A 190 5.13 32.92 12.89
C ARG A 190 6.05 31.80 12.42
N VAL A 191 5.56 30.56 12.50
CA VAL A 191 6.27 29.36 12.05
C VAL A 191 5.46 28.64 10.99
N SER A 192 6.07 28.39 9.84
CA SER A 192 5.50 27.56 8.79
C SER A 192 5.90 26.09 8.98
N TYR A 193 4.97 25.18 8.71
CA TYR A 193 5.20 23.74 8.80
C TYR A 193 4.99 23.04 7.46
N SER A 194 5.89 22.12 7.15
CA SER A 194 5.84 21.24 5.98
C SER A 194 6.01 19.79 6.40
N PHE A 195 5.35 18.89 5.68
CA PHE A 195 5.30 17.47 5.96
C PHE A 195 5.65 16.70 4.68
N VAL A 196 6.75 15.95 4.71
CA VAL A 196 7.13 15.06 3.61
C VAL A 196 6.66 13.66 3.98
N VAL A 197 5.67 13.16 3.25
CA VAL A 197 5.16 11.78 3.36
C VAL A 197 5.86 10.90 2.33
N THR A 198 6.33 9.73 2.73
CA THR A 198 6.95 8.75 1.83
C THR A 198 6.18 7.43 1.87
N ASN A 199 5.89 6.85 0.72
CA ASN A 199 5.39 5.47 0.65
C ASN A 199 6.57 4.50 0.75
N THR A 200 6.67 3.81 1.89
CA THR A 200 7.73 2.84 2.19
C THR A 200 7.32 1.41 1.87
N GLY A 201 6.07 1.19 1.43
CA GLY A 201 5.56 -0.09 0.96
C GLY A 201 5.79 -0.34 -0.53
N ASN A 202 5.24 -1.43 -1.04
CA ASN A 202 5.31 -1.81 -2.45
C ASN A 202 3.98 -1.63 -3.23
N VAL A 203 2.90 -1.24 -2.54
CA VAL A 203 1.61 -0.94 -3.17
C VAL A 203 1.39 0.56 -3.27
N THR A 204 0.63 1.00 -4.27
CA THR A 204 0.16 2.38 -4.40
C THR A 204 -0.79 2.72 -3.24
N MET A 205 -0.46 3.74 -2.47
CA MET A 205 -1.33 4.25 -1.40
C MET A 205 -2.32 5.27 -1.98
N SER A 206 -3.56 5.24 -1.52
CA SER A 206 -4.63 6.17 -1.90
C SER A 206 -5.18 6.90 -0.67
N ASP A 207 -5.96 7.95 -0.87
CA ASP A 207 -6.50 8.80 0.19
C ASP A 207 -5.43 9.22 1.23
N VAL A 208 -4.23 9.62 0.77
CA VAL A 208 -3.13 10.00 1.67
C VAL A 208 -3.47 11.31 2.40
N ARG A 209 -3.34 11.30 3.74
CA ARG A 209 -3.65 12.41 4.64
C ARG A 209 -2.60 12.54 5.73
N VAL A 210 -2.40 13.76 6.24
CA VAL A 210 -1.55 14.04 7.40
C VAL A 210 -2.40 14.69 8.48
N VAL A 211 -2.25 14.21 9.71
CA VAL A 211 -2.79 14.84 10.91
C VAL A 211 -1.62 15.28 11.76
N ASP A 212 -1.55 16.57 12.11
CA ASP A 212 -0.53 17.13 13.01
C ASP A 212 -1.21 17.70 14.25
N GLU A 213 -0.95 17.06 15.39
CA GLU A 213 -1.48 17.47 16.68
C GLU A 213 -0.40 18.23 17.46
N LEU A 214 -0.60 19.54 17.60
CA LEU A 214 0.16 20.35 18.53
C LEU A 214 -0.12 19.89 19.96
N VAL A 215 0.92 19.76 20.78
CA VAL A 215 0.78 19.31 22.17
C VAL A 215 0.34 20.49 23.04
N ALA A 216 -0.76 20.33 23.79
CA ALA A 216 -1.22 21.36 24.72
C ALA A 216 -0.06 21.86 25.61
N PRO A 217 0.07 23.19 25.81
CA PRO A 217 -0.89 24.26 25.51
C PRO A 217 -0.87 24.80 24.06
N ALA A 218 0.05 24.31 23.22
CA ALA A 218 0.05 24.60 21.79
C ALA A 218 -1.22 24.01 21.15
N GLY A 219 -1.82 24.72 20.20
CA GLY A 219 -3.08 24.28 19.57
C GLY A 219 -3.85 25.43 18.94
N PRO A 220 -4.92 25.18 18.16
CA PRO A 220 -5.42 23.87 17.76
C PRO A 220 -4.49 23.13 16.77
N ALA A 221 -4.84 21.88 16.44
CA ALA A 221 -4.16 21.10 15.40
C ALA A 221 -4.02 21.88 14.08
N LEU A 222 -2.94 21.60 13.34
CA LEU A 222 -2.71 22.27 12.06
C LEU A 222 -3.67 21.70 11.00
N ASN A 223 -4.26 22.59 10.20
CA ASN A 223 -5.00 22.18 9.02
C ASN A 223 -4.00 21.86 7.89
N VAL A 224 -3.70 20.57 7.68
CA VAL A 224 -2.71 20.11 6.69
C VAL A 224 -3.41 19.72 5.38
N THR A 225 -2.91 20.25 4.26
CA THR A 225 -3.39 19.94 2.92
C THR A 225 -2.29 19.28 2.10
N CYS A 226 -2.64 18.22 1.37
CA CYS A 226 -1.76 17.52 0.44
C CYS A 226 -2.20 17.76 -1.01
N PRO A 227 -1.28 17.98 -1.96
CA PRO A 227 -1.63 18.33 -3.34
C PRO A 227 -2.24 17.16 -4.12
N THR A 228 -1.91 15.92 -3.75
CA THR A 228 -2.52 14.70 -4.29
C THR A 228 -2.85 13.76 -3.14
N GLN A 229 -3.69 12.77 -3.43
CA GLN A 229 -4.08 11.74 -2.48
C GLN A 229 -3.60 10.34 -2.88
N SER A 230 -2.84 10.21 -3.98
CA SER A 230 -2.25 8.96 -4.43
C SER A 230 -0.73 9.05 -4.35
N LEU A 231 -0.10 7.99 -3.83
CA LEU A 231 1.33 7.92 -3.63
C LEU A 231 1.87 6.55 -4.06
N ALA A 232 2.56 6.52 -5.19
CA ALA A 232 3.22 5.32 -5.71
C ALA A 232 4.33 4.82 -4.76
N PRO A 233 4.71 3.54 -4.81
CA PRO A 233 5.81 3.00 -4.01
C PRO A 233 7.10 3.82 -4.18
N GLY A 234 7.76 4.14 -3.07
CA GLY A 234 9.00 4.93 -3.05
C GLY A 234 8.84 6.41 -3.37
N ALA A 235 7.66 6.87 -3.81
CA ALA A 235 7.40 8.27 -4.07
C ALA A 235 7.21 9.08 -2.77
N THR A 236 7.47 10.37 -2.86
CA THR A 236 7.26 11.34 -1.79
C THR A 236 6.18 12.36 -2.15
N LEU A 237 5.52 12.87 -1.12
CA LEU A 237 4.46 13.87 -1.21
C LEU A 237 4.69 14.93 -0.15
N THR A 238 4.80 16.18 -0.56
CA THR A 238 4.90 17.31 0.37
C THR A 238 3.53 17.89 0.65
N CYS A 239 3.06 17.74 1.89
CA CYS A 239 1.88 18.41 2.41
C CYS A 239 2.29 19.66 3.20
N THR A 240 1.42 20.67 3.24
CA THR A 240 1.69 21.94 3.92
C THR A 240 0.55 22.31 4.84
N ALA A 241 0.87 22.95 5.96
CA ALA A 241 -0.15 23.61 6.77
C ALA A 241 -0.79 24.75 5.95
N ALA A 242 -2.11 24.94 6.08
CA ALA A 242 -2.86 25.98 5.36
C ALA A 242 -2.42 27.41 5.73
N GLY A 243 -1.78 27.58 6.88
CA GLY A 243 -1.20 28.84 7.32
C GLY A 243 -0.12 28.62 8.40
N PRO A 244 0.64 29.67 8.75
CA PRO A 244 1.65 29.58 9.79
C PRO A 244 1.01 29.44 11.17
N TYR A 245 1.67 28.69 12.05
CA TYR A 245 1.39 28.70 13.47
C TYR A 245 1.90 30.01 14.09
N VAL A 246 1.07 30.62 14.96
CA VAL A 246 1.44 31.80 15.72
C VAL A 246 1.83 31.35 17.12
N VAL A 247 3.10 31.59 17.50
CA VAL A 247 3.65 31.24 18.80
C VAL A 247 2.82 31.90 19.90
N LYS A 248 2.38 31.13 20.89
CA LYS A 248 1.63 31.62 22.05
C LYS A 248 2.57 31.89 23.22
N GLN A 249 2.11 32.68 24.19
CA GLN A 249 2.89 32.92 25.41
C GLN A 249 3.22 31.63 26.15
N ALA A 250 2.28 30.68 26.21
CA ALA A 250 2.53 29.39 26.85
C ALA A 250 3.62 28.54 26.14
N ASP A 251 3.83 28.73 24.84
CA ASP A 251 4.94 28.10 24.11
C ASP A 251 6.27 28.73 24.52
N VAL A 252 6.30 30.07 24.64
CA VAL A 252 7.47 30.82 25.11
C VAL A 252 7.82 30.39 26.52
N ASP A 253 6.85 30.32 27.43
CA ASP A 253 7.06 29.89 28.81
C ASP A 253 7.61 28.44 28.88
N ARG A 254 7.21 27.56 27.96
CA ARG A 254 7.75 26.20 27.81
C ARG A 254 9.12 26.13 27.11
N GLY A 255 9.51 27.20 26.42
CA GLY A 255 10.75 27.31 25.66
C GLY A 255 10.74 26.54 24.32
N ARG A 256 9.58 26.06 23.86
CA ARG A 256 9.45 25.33 22.58
C ARG A 256 8.01 25.13 22.13
N VAL A 257 7.83 24.90 20.83
CA VAL A 257 6.59 24.38 20.23
C VAL A 257 6.77 22.90 19.93
N GLU A 258 5.95 22.05 20.54
CA GLU A 258 5.92 20.60 20.30
C GLU A 258 4.69 20.19 19.49
N SER A 259 4.89 19.22 18.60
CA SER A 259 3.82 18.59 17.82
C SER A 259 4.15 17.14 17.50
N ARG A 260 3.12 16.37 17.19
CA ARG A 260 3.24 15.02 16.65
C ARG A 260 2.42 14.90 15.37
N ALA A 261 3.09 14.60 14.26
CA ALA A 261 2.45 14.35 12.97
C ALA A 261 2.35 12.87 12.66
N VAL A 262 1.21 12.42 12.15
CA VAL A 262 1.03 11.08 11.57
C VAL A 262 0.51 11.20 10.14
N ALA A 263 1.05 10.38 9.23
CA ALA A 263 0.48 10.19 7.91
C ALA A 263 -0.41 8.95 7.90
N SER A 264 -1.46 8.97 7.11
CA SER A 264 -2.30 7.80 6.89
C SER A 264 -2.71 7.68 5.43
N GLY A 265 -3.04 6.47 5.00
CA GLY A 265 -3.50 6.20 3.65
C GLY A 265 -4.13 4.81 3.54
N GLN A 266 -4.86 4.60 2.46
CA GLN A 266 -5.55 3.35 2.15
C GLN A 266 -4.76 2.56 1.10
N GLY A 267 -4.35 1.33 1.44
CA GLY A 267 -3.80 0.39 0.47
C GLY A 267 -4.88 -0.20 -0.43
N PRO A 268 -4.51 -0.76 -1.59
CA PRO A 268 -5.48 -1.34 -2.52
C PRO A 268 -6.12 -2.59 -1.93
N THR A 269 -7.34 -2.88 -2.37
CA THR A 269 -8.03 -4.13 -2.03
C THR A 269 -7.45 -5.27 -2.86
N PRO A 270 -6.87 -6.32 -2.24
CA PRO A 270 -6.42 -7.49 -2.98
C PRO A 270 -7.59 -8.13 -3.73
N ALA A 271 -7.34 -8.63 -4.93
CA ALA A 271 -8.40 -9.26 -5.71
C ALA A 271 -8.95 -10.49 -4.98
N GLY A 272 -10.27 -10.54 -4.75
CA GLY A 272 -10.93 -11.61 -3.98
C GLY A 272 -10.76 -11.51 -2.46
N GLY A 273 -10.15 -10.44 -1.95
CA GLY A 273 -10.02 -10.15 -0.53
C GLY A 273 -10.92 -9.00 -0.07
N THR A 274 -10.77 -8.61 1.19
CA THR A 274 -11.42 -7.43 1.78
C THR A 274 -10.50 -6.22 1.71
N ALA A 275 -11.10 -5.03 1.68
CA ALA A 275 -10.34 -3.78 1.78
C ALA A 275 -9.55 -3.80 3.10
N PRO A 276 -8.24 -3.54 3.07
CA PRO A 276 -7.45 -3.69 4.27
C PRO A 276 -7.59 -2.44 5.13
N GLU A 277 -7.26 -2.52 6.42
CA GLU A 277 -7.33 -1.34 7.30
C GLU A 277 -6.44 -0.21 6.81
N ARG A 278 -6.80 1.02 7.18
CA ARG A 278 -6.03 2.20 6.84
C ARG A 278 -4.63 2.11 7.47
N THR A 279 -3.60 2.33 6.68
CA THR A 279 -2.21 2.33 7.17
C THR A 279 -1.93 3.68 7.81
N VAL A 280 -1.30 3.66 8.99
CA VAL A 280 -0.89 4.85 9.73
C VAL A 280 0.63 4.77 9.96
N SER A 281 1.34 5.85 9.69
CA SER A 281 2.78 5.93 9.95
C SER A 281 3.05 6.01 11.45
N GLU A 282 4.30 5.73 11.82
CA GLU A 282 4.80 6.21 13.11
C GLU A 282 4.68 7.75 13.20
N GLY A 283 4.55 8.22 14.43
CA GLY A 283 4.47 9.65 14.72
C GLY A 283 5.81 10.34 14.54
N SER A 284 5.82 11.49 13.88
CA SER A 284 6.98 12.34 13.71
C SER A 284 6.95 13.52 14.68
N SER A 285 7.99 13.65 15.49
CA SER A 285 8.23 14.79 16.39
C SER A 285 9.31 15.76 15.87
N SER A 286 9.72 15.57 14.62
CA SER A 286 10.71 16.44 13.94
C SER A 286 10.17 17.86 13.72
N GLY A 287 11.06 18.82 13.48
CA GLY A 287 10.70 20.22 13.32
C GLY A 287 10.26 20.91 14.62
N THR A 288 10.80 20.51 15.77
CA THR A 288 10.62 21.26 17.02
C THR A 288 11.14 22.68 16.85
N VAL A 289 10.37 23.66 17.30
CA VAL A 289 10.79 25.06 17.34
C VAL A 289 11.28 25.34 18.74
N THR A 290 12.52 25.80 18.91
CA THR A 290 13.04 26.21 20.22
C THR A 290 12.83 27.70 20.43
N ILE A 291 12.60 28.10 21.68
CA ILE A 291 12.38 29.49 22.07
C ILE A 291 13.35 29.82 23.19
N ALA A 292 14.23 30.78 22.94
CA ALA A 292 15.19 31.22 23.94
C ALA A 292 14.48 32.03 25.03
N HIS A 293 14.70 31.67 26.29
CA HIS A 293 14.22 32.45 27.43
C HIS A 293 15.13 33.63 27.69
N THR A 294 14.55 34.82 27.76
CA THR A 294 15.20 36.07 28.18
C THR A 294 14.38 36.66 29.33
N PRO A 295 14.44 36.10 30.54
CA PRO A 295 13.74 36.64 31.71
C PRO A 295 14.30 38.00 32.10
N GLY A 296 13.44 38.89 32.59
CA GLY A 296 13.84 40.24 32.99
C GLY A 296 12.77 40.92 33.83
N LEU A 297 13.18 41.63 34.87
CA LEU A 297 12.34 42.49 35.68
C LEU A 297 13.03 43.85 35.85
N SER A 298 12.26 44.93 35.79
CA SER A 298 12.70 46.25 36.26
C SER A 298 11.79 46.74 37.37
N VAL A 299 12.31 47.57 38.28
CA VAL A 299 11.52 48.17 39.35
C VAL A 299 11.73 49.69 39.36
N VAL A 300 10.63 50.43 39.49
CA VAL A 300 10.65 51.89 39.70
C VAL A 300 10.12 52.17 41.09
N LYS A 301 10.96 52.74 41.96
CA LYS A 301 10.60 53.22 43.30
C LYS A 301 10.16 54.69 43.22
N SER A 302 9.01 55.00 43.80
CA SER A 302 8.45 56.35 43.90
C SER A 302 8.12 56.67 45.36
N ALA A 303 8.27 57.94 45.74
CA ALA A 303 7.94 58.43 47.07
C ALA A 303 6.87 59.53 46.95
N THR A 304 5.99 59.64 47.95
CA THR A 304 4.97 60.71 47.99
C THR A 304 5.57 62.10 48.18
N SER A 305 6.78 62.19 48.72
CA SER A 305 7.50 63.43 49.00
C SER A 305 8.95 63.29 48.58
N ALA A 306 9.46 64.26 47.81
CA ALA A 306 10.88 64.31 47.42
C ALA A 306 11.76 64.98 48.49
N THR A 307 11.16 65.72 49.41
CA THR A 307 11.82 66.43 50.50
C THR A 307 11.01 66.27 51.78
N VAL A 308 11.70 66.21 52.92
CA VAL A 308 11.12 66.20 54.26
C VAL A 308 11.81 67.27 55.10
N SER A 309 11.09 67.87 56.05
CA SER A 309 11.59 69.04 56.81
C SER A 309 11.50 68.90 58.33
N ARG A 310 10.79 67.88 58.81
CA ARG A 310 10.51 67.65 60.23
C ARG A 310 10.49 66.16 60.54
N ALA A 311 11.09 65.78 61.66
CA ALA A 311 10.90 64.46 62.24
C ALA A 311 9.39 64.21 62.51
N GLY A 312 8.94 62.99 62.25
CA GLY A 312 7.54 62.57 62.32
C GLY A 312 6.76 62.67 60.99
N GLU A 313 7.33 63.28 59.94
CA GLU A 313 6.74 63.26 58.59
C GLU A 313 6.62 61.82 58.07
N ARG A 314 5.54 61.54 57.32
CA ARG A 314 5.30 60.20 56.73
C ARG A 314 5.53 60.23 55.23
N VAL A 315 6.46 59.42 54.76
CA VAL A 315 6.72 59.22 53.32
C VAL A 315 6.22 57.84 52.94
N SER A 316 5.25 57.76 52.02
CA SER A 316 4.80 56.49 51.46
C SER A 316 5.60 56.17 50.20
N TYR A 317 6.00 54.91 50.07
CA TYR A 317 6.73 54.41 48.92
C TYR A 317 5.87 53.44 48.10
N SER A 318 5.90 53.62 46.78
CA SER A 318 5.32 52.70 45.82
C SER A 318 6.39 52.17 44.86
N TYR A 319 6.23 50.92 44.46
CA TYR A 319 7.14 50.22 43.57
C TYR A 319 6.33 49.71 42.38
N VAL A 320 6.76 50.03 41.17
CA VAL A 320 6.18 49.45 39.95
C VAL A 320 7.19 48.49 39.37
N VAL A 321 6.91 47.20 39.48
CA VAL A 321 7.69 46.14 38.85
C VAL A 321 7.15 45.92 37.44
N THR A 322 8.01 45.88 36.44
CA THR A 322 7.66 45.58 35.04
C THR A 322 8.40 44.33 34.59
N ASN A 323 7.70 43.40 33.96
CA ASN A 323 8.34 42.29 33.28
C ASN A 323 8.91 42.77 31.94
N THR A 324 10.23 42.89 31.88
CA THR A 324 10.98 43.32 30.68
C THR A 324 11.46 42.14 29.84
N GLY A 325 11.23 40.91 30.33
CA GLY A 325 11.58 39.67 29.65
C GLY A 325 10.48 39.14 28.73
N ASN A 326 10.74 37.96 28.15
CA ASN A 326 9.79 37.28 27.24
C ASN A 326 9.01 36.13 27.91
N VAL A 327 9.35 35.75 29.13
CA VAL A 327 8.67 34.71 29.90
C VAL A 327 7.73 35.31 30.93
N THR A 328 6.63 34.62 31.21
CA THR A 328 5.75 34.95 32.32
C THR A 328 6.49 34.73 33.65
N MET A 329 6.52 35.75 34.51
CA MET A 329 7.21 35.70 35.81
C MET A 329 6.19 35.46 36.93
N SER A 330 6.56 34.74 37.99
CA SER A 330 5.70 34.49 39.17
C SER A 330 6.48 34.65 40.47
N ALA A 331 5.78 34.64 41.61
CA ALA A 331 6.37 34.80 42.94
C ALA A 331 7.25 36.07 43.08
N ILE A 332 6.75 37.19 42.54
CA ILE A 332 7.46 38.46 42.55
C ILE A 332 7.57 38.98 43.99
N ARG A 333 8.80 39.23 44.46
CA ARG A 333 9.09 39.85 45.75
C ARG A 333 9.94 41.10 45.56
N VAL A 334 9.56 42.19 46.23
CA VAL A 334 10.33 43.44 46.28
C VAL A 334 10.84 43.62 47.71
N VAL A 335 12.15 43.78 47.84
CA VAL A 335 12.86 44.00 49.11
C VAL A 335 13.48 45.37 49.06
N ASP A 336 13.39 46.10 50.16
CA ASP A 336 14.05 47.39 50.29
C ASP A 336 15.08 47.29 51.41
N ASP A 337 16.26 47.86 51.19
CA ASP A 337 17.35 47.87 52.16
C ASP A 337 17.06 48.77 53.37
N MET A 338 16.16 49.74 53.20
CA MET A 338 15.65 50.54 54.30
C MET A 338 14.72 49.71 55.18
N ALA A 339 15.11 49.51 56.44
CA ALA A 339 14.33 48.71 57.40
C ALA A 339 12.87 49.19 57.48
N GLY A 340 11.94 48.25 57.32
CA GLY A 340 10.50 48.52 57.34
C GLY A 340 9.88 48.93 55.99
N LEU A 341 10.67 49.00 54.90
CA LEU A 341 10.18 49.32 53.55
C LEU A 341 10.04 48.13 52.60
N ASP A 342 10.15 46.90 53.10
CA ASP A 342 9.78 45.70 52.34
C ASP A 342 8.35 45.83 51.82
N ALA A 343 8.19 45.74 50.49
CA ALA A 343 6.92 46.03 49.85
C ALA A 343 6.02 44.80 49.84
N THR A 344 4.73 45.03 50.09
CA THR A 344 3.68 44.06 49.83
C THR A 344 3.11 44.35 48.45
N CYS A 345 3.18 43.35 47.55
CA CYS A 345 2.61 43.47 46.22
C CYS A 345 1.16 43.01 46.22
N GLN A 346 0.29 43.74 45.52
CA GLN A 346 -1.07 43.27 45.28
C GLN A 346 -1.02 42.12 44.28
N ALA A 347 -1.78 41.04 44.47
CA ALA A 347 -1.84 39.91 43.54
C ALA A 347 -0.49 39.20 43.25
N VAL A 348 0.36 39.00 44.29
CA VAL A 348 1.62 38.23 44.20
C VAL A 348 1.49 36.82 43.60
N ASP A 349 0.29 36.22 43.71
CA ASP A 349 0.00 34.88 43.20
C ASP A 349 -0.38 34.88 41.71
N GLN A 350 -0.55 36.06 41.09
CA GLN A 350 -0.84 36.16 39.66
C GLN A 350 0.45 36.23 38.84
N PRO A 351 0.57 35.41 37.78
CA PRO A 351 1.71 35.48 36.87
C PRO A 351 1.77 36.85 36.17
N LEU A 352 2.94 37.49 36.19
CA LEU A 352 3.23 38.73 35.49
C LEU A 352 3.69 38.42 34.06
N ALA A 353 2.77 38.55 33.10
CA ALA A 353 3.05 38.37 31.68
C ALA A 353 4.12 39.36 31.17
N PRO A 354 4.80 39.08 30.04
CA PRO A 354 5.71 40.04 29.39
C PRO A 354 5.08 41.42 29.18
N ASN A 355 5.83 42.48 29.48
CA ASN A 355 5.39 43.88 29.53
C ASN A 355 4.27 44.19 30.55
N GLY A 356 3.85 43.21 31.35
CA GLY A 356 2.94 43.42 32.46
C GLY A 356 3.61 44.19 33.58
N THR A 357 2.80 44.98 34.30
CA THR A 357 3.24 45.73 35.48
C THR A 357 2.54 45.26 36.74
N LEU A 358 3.27 45.20 37.84
CA LEU A 358 2.79 44.88 39.18
C LEU A 358 3.12 46.03 40.13
N THR A 359 2.12 46.55 40.84
CA THR A 359 2.35 47.59 41.84
C THR A 359 2.46 46.98 43.24
N CYS A 360 3.51 47.38 43.95
CA CYS A 360 3.77 47.02 45.34
C CYS A 360 3.86 48.28 46.20
N THR A 361 3.43 48.18 47.45
CA THR A 361 3.43 49.30 48.39
C THR A 361 4.06 48.86 49.70
N ALA A 362 4.83 49.76 50.31
CA ALA A 362 5.34 49.59 51.68
C ALA A 362 4.53 50.45 52.65
N GLY A 363 4.61 50.13 53.94
CA GLY A 363 4.09 51.02 55.00
C GLY A 363 4.77 52.39 54.95
N PRO A 364 4.13 53.46 55.48
CA PRO A 364 4.75 54.78 55.50
C PRO A 364 6.01 54.77 56.36
N TYR A 365 7.11 55.28 55.82
CA TYR A 365 8.31 55.58 56.59
C TYR A 365 8.06 56.82 57.45
N VAL A 366 8.33 56.73 58.75
CA VAL A 366 8.27 57.88 59.65
C VAL A 366 9.67 58.47 59.76
N VAL A 367 9.84 59.68 59.24
CA VAL A 367 11.10 60.43 59.29
C VAL A 367 11.53 60.58 60.74
N THR A 368 12.75 60.15 61.05
CA THR A 368 13.37 60.29 62.36
C THR A 368 14.17 61.59 62.44
N GLN A 369 14.57 62.01 63.64
CA GLN A 369 15.45 63.16 63.79
C GLN A 369 16.81 62.91 63.12
N ALA A 370 17.29 61.66 63.10
CA ALA A 370 18.55 61.29 62.45
C ALA A 370 18.51 61.38 60.91
N ASP A 371 17.32 61.42 60.29
CA ASP A 371 17.20 61.57 58.83
C ASP A 371 17.28 63.03 58.36
N ILE A 372 17.18 64.00 59.29
CA ILE A 372 17.21 65.44 59.02
C ILE A 372 18.40 66.18 59.66
N ASP A 373 19.23 65.48 60.45
CA ASP A 373 20.47 65.97 61.06
C ASP A 373 21.69 65.67 60.17
#